data_AF-A0A7V0JTP2-F1
#
_entry.id   AF-A0A7V0JTP2-F1
#
_cell.length_a   1.000
_cell.length_b   1.000
_cell.length_c   1.000
_cell.angle_alpha   90.00
_cell.angle_beta   90.00
_cell.angle_gamma   90.00
#
_symmetry.space_group_name_H-M   'P 1'
#
loop_
_entity.id
_entity.type
_entity.pdbx_description
1 polymer ?
#
loop_
_entity_poly.entity_id
_entity_poly.type
_entity_poly.pdbx_seq_one_letter_code
_entity_poly.pdbx_strand_id
1 'polypeptide(L)'
;MGVYRRGYGWVVAGLAIVFVAGMLFLYLWLNSQVILLRSRLAQVTLRVQQLREEILSWEYRVSQAFSPERLRRKARELGMAPFDEDHTIYIYLDHEGSSP
;
A
#
# COMPACT_ATOMS: atom_id res chain seq x y z
N MET A 1 -39.24 58.01 10.56
CA MET A 1 -38.70 56.86 9.80
C MET A 1 -37.28 56.49 10.27
N GLY A 2 -37.12 55.95 11.49
CA GLY A 2 -35.77 55.64 12.04
C GLY A 2 -35.62 54.27 12.71
N VAL A 3 -36.72 53.59 13.01
CA VAL A 3 -36.71 52.35 13.81
C VAL A 3 -36.47 51.11 12.95
N TYR A 4 -37.02 51.07 11.73
CA TYR A 4 -36.85 49.94 10.81
C TYR A 4 -35.40 49.71 10.34
N ARG A 5 -34.56 50.75 10.36
CA ARG A 5 -33.16 50.67 9.91
C ARG A 5 -32.23 49.98 10.93
N ARG A 6 -32.58 50.01 12.23
CA ARG A 6 -31.80 49.30 13.28
C ARG A 6 -32.10 47.81 13.30
N GLY A 7 -33.35 47.40 13.18
CA GLY A 7 -33.73 45.98 13.21
C GLY A 7 -33.12 45.17 12.06
N TYR A 8 -33.08 45.74 10.85
CA TYR A 8 -32.51 45.08 9.68
C TYR A 8 -30.99 44.80 9.82
N GLY A 9 -30.25 45.68 10.50
CA GLY A 9 -28.81 45.49 10.71
C GLY A 9 -28.48 44.26 11.54
N TRP A 10 -29.27 43.97 12.57
CA TRP A 10 -29.09 42.77 13.41
C TRP A 10 -29.39 41.48 12.68
N VAL A 11 -30.40 41.47 11.80
CA VAL A 11 -30.74 40.30 10.98
C VAL A 11 -29.62 39.99 9.99
N VAL A 12 -29.09 41.01 9.30
CA VAL A 12 -27.99 40.85 8.35
C VAL A 12 -26.70 40.41 9.05
N ALA A 13 -26.40 40.98 10.23
CA ALA A 13 -25.25 40.56 11.02
C ALA A 13 -25.38 39.10 11.50
N GLY A 14 -26.57 38.68 11.94
CA GLY A 14 -26.83 37.29 12.31
C GLY A 14 -26.65 36.32 11.14
N LEU A 15 -27.16 36.67 9.96
CA LEU A 15 -27.00 35.88 8.74
C LEU A 15 -25.50 35.75 8.35
N ALA A 16 -24.75 36.84 8.43
CA ALA A 16 -23.31 36.84 8.14
C ALA A 16 -22.53 35.90 9.08
N ILE A 17 -22.86 35.89 10.37
CA ILE A 17 -22.21 35.01 11.36
C ILE A 17 -22.51 33.54 11.05
N VAL A 18 -23.76 33.20 10.76
CA VAL A 18 -24.15 31.81 10.41
C VAL A 18 -23.43 31.37 9.13
N PHE A 19 -23.32 32.26 8.14
CA PHE A 19 -22.64 31.96 6.89
C PHE A 19 -21.14 31.71 7.12
N VAL A 20 -20.48 32.58 7.87
CA VAL A 20 -19.05 32.41 8.21
C VAL A 20 -18.81 31.15 9.03
N ALA A 21 -19.67 30.87 10.02
CA ALA A 21 -19.59 29.66 10.83
C ALA A 21 -19.79 28.38 9.98
N GLY A 22 -20.76 28.39 9.07
CA GLY A 22 -20.99 27.28 8.14
C GLY A 22 -19.80 27.06 7.20
N MET A 23 -19.20 28.13 6.70
CA MET A 23 -18.02 28.06 5.83
C MET A 23 -16.78 27.55 6.57
N LEU A 24 -16.55 28.01 7.80
CA LEU A 24 -15.51 27.49 8.69
C LEU A 24 -15.72 26.01 8.97
N PHE A 25 -16.95 25.61 9.33
CA PHE A 25 -17.29 24.22 9.58
C PHE A 25 -17.02 23.34 8.35
N LEU A 26 -17.44 23.78 7.17
CA LEU A 26 -17.19 23.07 5.92
C LEU A 26 -15.68 22.92 5.64
N TYR A 27 -14.90 23.98 5.87
CA TYR A 27 -13.45 23.96 5.69
C TYR A 27 -12.75 22.99 6.65
N LEU A 28 -13.14 23.01 7.94
CA LEU A 28 -12.59 22.09 8.93
C LEU A 28 -12.99 20.64 8.62
N TRP A 29 -14.24 20.41 8.22
CA TRP A 29 -14.74 19.11 7.82
C TRP A 29 -13.95 18.54 6.64
N LEU A 30 -13.77 19.34 5.58
CA LEU A 30 -13.04 18.92 4.39
C LEU A 30 -11.57 18.60 4.72
N ASN A 31 -10.91 19.44 5.51
CA ASN A 31 -9.53 19.18 5.93
C ASN A 31 -9.42 17.91 6.78
N SER A 32 -10.36 17.66 7.69
CA SER A 32 -10.39 16.44 8.48
C SER A 32 -10.45 15.19 7.59
N GLN A 33 -11.32 15.21 6.58
CA GLN A 33 -11.42 14.11 5.61
C GLN A 33 -10.11 13.91 4.83
N VAL A 34 -9.46 14.98 4.38
CA VAL A 34 -8.17 14.90 3.68
C VAL A 34 -7.07 14.31 4.57
N ILE A 35 -7.01 14.71 5.84
CA ILE A 35 -6.02 14.20 6.80
C ILE A 35 -6.24 12.69 7.03
N LEU A 36 -7.49 12.27 7.22
CA LEU A 36 -7.85 10.85 7.37
C LEU A 36 -7.51 10.05 6.10
N LEU A 37 -7.73 10.62 4.92
CA LEU A 37 -7.41 9.95 3.67
C LEU A 37 -5.89 9.80 3.49
N ARG A 38 -5.12 10.85 3.81
CA ARG A 38 -3.66 10.81 3.78
C ARG A 38 -3.09 9.79 4.77
N SER A 39 -3.65 9.69 5.97
CA SER A 39 -3.18 8.71 6.96
C SER A 39 -3.46 7.27 6.50
N ARG A 40 -4.64 7.02 5.92
CA ARG A 40 -4.97 5.71 5.33
C ARG A 40 -4.05 5.38 4.16
N LEU A 41 -3.79 6.34 3.27
CA LEU A 41 -2.85 6.15 2.17
C LEU A 41 -1.45 5.80 2.68
N ALA A 42 -0.93 6.55 3.65
CA ALA A 42 0.37 6.27 4.25
C ALA A 42 0.43 4.86 4.87
N GLN A 43 -0.61 4.43 5.58
CA GLN A 43 -0.68 3.08 6.15
C GLN A 43 -0.67 2.00 5.07
N VAL A 44 -1.44 2.20 3.99
CA VAL A 44 -1.47 1.25 2.86
C VAL A 44 -0.11 1.19 2.18
N THR A 45 0.53 2.33 1.91
CA THR A 45 1.86 2.39 1.31
C THR A 45 2.90 1.66 2.17
N LEU A 46 2.88 1.87 3.50
CA LEU A 46 3.77 1.17 4.42
C LEU A 46 3.54 -0.35 4.39
N ARG A 47 2.28 -0.80 4.41
CA ARG A 47 1.97 -2.23 4.32
C ARG A 47 2.44 -2.85 3.00
N VAL A 48 2.29 -2.14 1.89
CA VAL A 48 2.77 -2.60 0.59
C VAL A 48 4.29 -2.72 0.58
N GLN A 49 5.01 -1.76 1.18
CA GLN A 49 6.46 -1.84 1.32
C GLN A 49 6.89 -3.03 2.18
N GLN A 50 6.25 -3.24 3.32
CA GLN A 50 6.51 -4.38 4.20
C GLN A 50 6.29 -5.71 3.47
N LEU A 51 5.16 -5.86 2.77
CA LEU A 51 4.88 -7.07 1.99
C LEU A 51 5.93 -7.30 0.91
N ARG A 52 6.41 -6.25 0.25
CA ARG A 52 7.45 -6.35 -0.77
C ARG A 52 8.78 -6.82 -0.19
N GLU A 53 9.18 -6.29 0.97
CA GLU A 53 10.36 -6.73 1.69
C GLU A 53 10.24 -8.19 2.14
N GLU A 54 9.07 -8.59 2.65
CA GLU A 54 8.79 -9.97 3.02
C GLU A 54 8.92 -10.91 1.82
N ILE A 55 8.30 -10.57 0.68
CA ILE A 55 8.39 -11.36 -0.56
C ILE A 55 9.86 -11.53 -0.98
N LEU A 56 10.64 -10.44 -1.01
CA LEU A 56 12.06 -10.50 -1.34
C LEU A 56 12.84 -11.38 -0.35
N SER A 57 12.52 -11.30 0.94
CA SER A 57 13.15 -12.15 1.96
C SER A 57 12.80 -13.63 1.77
N TRP A 58 11.56 -13.93 1.39
CA TRP A 58 11.10 -15.28 1.10
C TRP A 58 11.74 -15.82 -0.17
N GLU A 59 11.80 -15.02 -1.23
CA GLU A 59 12.47 -15.35 -2.48
C GLU A 59 13.95 -15.64 -2.26
N TYR A 60 14.63 -14.84 -1.42
CA TYR A 60 16.00 -15.12 -1.01
C TYR A 60 16.13 -16.42 -0.20
N ARG A 61 15.22 -16.67 0.74
CA ARG A 61 15.22 -17.92 1.54
C ARG A 61 14.94 -19.14 0.67
N VAL A 62 14.03 -19.03 -0.29
CA VAL A 62 13.70 -20.08 -1.26
C VAL A 62 14.90 -20.33 -2.15
N SER A 63 15.49 -19.31 -2.77
CA SER A 63 16.69 -19.49 -3.61
C SER A 63 17.86 -20.10 -2.83
N GLN A 64 18.06 -19.73 -1.56
CA GLN A 64 19.03 -20.41 -0.69
C GLN A 64 18.65 -21.85 -0.32
N ALA A 65 17.37 -22.13 -0.04
CA ALA A 65 16.90 -23.47 0.31
C ALA A 65 16.98 -24.43 -0.90
N PHE A 66 16.75 -23.89 -2.09
CA PHE A 66 16.90 -24.56 -3.37
C PHE A 66 18.33 -24.44 -3.93
N SER A 67 19.31 -24.00 -3.13
CA SER A 67 20.70 -24.01 -3.59
C SER A 67 21.13 -25.45 -3.87
N PRO A 68 21.86 -25.69 -4.98
CA PRO A 68 22.22 -27.04 -5.41
C PRO A 68 23.00 -27.82 -4.35
N GLU A 69 23.75 -27.12 -3.49
CA GLU A 69 24.48 -27.71 -2.37
C GLU A 69 23.57 -28.24 -1.26
N ARG A 70 22.50 -27.50 -0.91
CA ARG A 70 21.52 -27.95 0.09
C ARG A 70 20.63 -29.05 -0.47
N LEU A 71 20.25 -28.99 -1.75
CA LEU A 71 19.57 -30.10 -2.41
C LEU A 71 20.45 -31.36 -2.43
N ARG A 72 21.73 -31.24 -2.81
CA ARG A 72 22.69 -32.35 -2.79
C ARG A 72 22.85 -32.96 -1.40
N ARG A 73 22.91 -32.13 -0.36
CA ARG A 73 23.02 -32.59 1.03
C ARG A 73 21.76 -33.33 1.49
N LYS A 74 20.57 -32.79 1.19
CA LYS A 74 19.29 -33.41 1.54
C LYS A 74 19.02 -34.69 0.74
N ALA A 75 19.40 -34.72 -0.54
CA ALA A 75 19.34 -35.93 -1.37
C ALA A 75 20.26 -37.03 -0.83
N ARG A 76 21.48 -36.67 -0.38
CA ARG A 76 22.41 -37.60 0.27
C ARG A 76 21.90 -38.12 1.61
N GLU A 77 21.23 -37.28 2.41
CA GLU A 77 20.56 -37.68 3.66
C GLU A 77 19.34 -38.60 3.42
N LEU A 78 18.65 -38.44 2.28
CA LEU A 78 17.55 -39.30 1.83
C LEU A 78 18.04 -40.61 1.17
N GLY A 79 19.35 -40.87 1.14
CA GLY A 79 19.92 -42.09 0.56
C GLY A 79 19.97 -42.11 -0.96
N MET A 80 19.71 -40.98 -1.64
CA MET A 80 19.94 -40.87 -3.08
C MET A 80 21.46 -40.68 -3.33
N ALA A 81 22.03 -41.54 -4.18
CA ALA A 81 23.41 -41.43 -4.64
C ALA A 81 23.66 -40.04 -5.25
N PRO A 82 24.89 -39.48 -5.15
CA PRO A 82 25.18 -38.13 -5.60
C PRO A 82 24.76 -37.95 -7.06
N PHE A 83 23.92 -36.95 -7.31
CA PHE A 83 23.54 -36.52 -8.66
C PHE A 83 24.80 -36.27 -9.48
N ASP A 84 25.05 -37.16 -10.44
CA ASP A 84 26.12 -37.03 -11.41
C ASP A 84 25.85 -35.79 -12.28
N GLU A 85 26.85 -34.95 -12.43
CA GLU A 85 26.75 -33.61 -13.02
C GLU A 85 26.49 -33.68 -14.54
N ASP A 86 26.61 -34.87 -15.13
CA ASP A 86 26.49 -35.19 -16.56
C ASP A 86 25.03 -35.26 -17.09
N HIS A 87 24.03 -35.17 -16.19
CA HIS A 87 22.61 -35.24 -16.55
C HIS A 87 21.79 -34.05 -16.05
N THR A 88 22.34 -32.84 -16.17
CA THR A 88 21.57 -31.62 -15.91
C THR A 88 20.73 -31.27 -17.13
N ILE A 89 19.50 -31.77 -17.20
CA ILE A 89 18.50 -31.25 -18.13
C ILE A 89 18.08 -29.87 -17.60
N TYR A 90 18.63 -28.82 -18.22
CA TYR A 90 18.14 -27.46 -18.03
C TYR A 90 16.74 -27.38 -18.65
N ILE A 91 15.71 -27.53 -17.81
CA ILE A 91 14.35 -27.17 -18.20
C ILE A 91 14.30 -25.64 -18.14
N TYR A 92 14.60 -25.00 -19.28
CA TYR A 92 14.21 -23.63 -19.51
C TYR A 92 12.68 -23.63 -19.51
N LEU A 93 12.07 -23.10 -18.45
CA LEU A 93 10.67 -22.69 -18.48
C LEU A 93 10.61 -21.48 -19.42
N ASP A 94 10.49 -21.78 -20.72
CA ASP A 94 10.18 -20.80 -21.74
C ASP A 94 8.81 -20.24 -21.38
N HIS A 95 8.80 -19.04 -20.80
CA HIS A 95 7.59 -18.27 -20.67
C HIS A 95 7.30 -17.77 -22.09
N GLU A 96 6.67 -18.62 -22.90
CA GLU A 96 6.03 -18.24 -24.15
C GLU A 96 4.94 -17.21 -23.84
N GLY A 97 5.38 -15.98 -23.63
CA GLY A 97 4.59 -14.77 -23.83
C GLY A 97 4.31 -14.68 -25.32
N SER A 98 3.25 -15.36 -25.74
CA SER A 98 2.60 -15.14 -27.02
C SER A 98 2.26 -13.65 -27.18
N SER A 99 2.90 -13.01 -28.15
CA SER A 99 2.39 -11.86 -28.90
C SER A 99 2.83 -12.07 -30.34
N PRO A 100 1.96 -11.79 -31.32
CA PRO A 100 1.37 -10.48 -31.54
C PRO A 100 -0.15 -10.34 -31.26
#